data_AF-A0A3C0J2Q3-F1
#
_entry.id   AF-A0A3C0J2Q3-F1
#
_cell.length_a   1.000
_cell.length_b   1.000
_cell.length_c   1.000
_cell.angle_alpha   90.00
_cell.angle_beta   90.00
_cell.angle_gamma   90.00
#
_symmetry.space_group_name_H-M   'P 1'
#
loop_
_entity.id
_entity.type
_entity.pdbx_description
1 polymer ?
#
loop_
_entity_poly.entity_id
_entity_poly.type
_entity_poly.pdbx_seq_one_letter_code
_entity_poly.pdbx_strand_id
1 'polypeptide(L)'
;MKRWWSMVGKEWRGTWTLLAVATAATVAFDIWLGIKTATWSLMHMGEGLAVGLSFIPFAGVGIATVVAGYFAMRGEWQSHTSMRTLSYPLSGTAVLTSKLAVILFNLVLVTLVAAAGVWFVASRTPGFRMMMTSDPTFMAWVRSREFLTSGIWVTISGILGIAFMVAVGMFSFVIGTLVPRISGLIAVAVHVLVWYLCFAFGPHAMYVASFLPNPVIVGFDNALDLVRRIEVPLLPLWPTLAVTAVLLLVAGRILESEVDA
;
A
#
# COMPACT_ATOMS: atom_id res chain seq x y z
N MET A 1 -23.01 9.88 -8.13
CA MET A 1 -22.17 8.72 -8.56
C MET A 1 -21.60 8.84 -9.97
N LYS A 2 -22.39 9.08 -11.04
CA LYS A 2 -21.85 9.18 -12.43
C LYS A 2 -20.66 10.14 -12.58
N ARG A 3 -20.69 11.28 -11.89
CA ARG A 3 -19.63 12.29 -11.91
C ARG A 3 -18.32 11.81 -11.26
N TRP A 4 -18.41 11.08 -10.14
CA TRP A 4 -17.25 10.51 -9.47
C TRP A 4 -16.53 9.50 -10.37
N TRP A 5 -17.28 8.63 -11.05
CA TRP A 5 -16.73 7.69 -12.03
C TRP A 5 -16.08 8.36 -13.22
N SER A 6 -16.63 9.48 -13.70
CA SER A 6 -16.00 10.27 -14.76
C SER A 6 -14.64 10.81 -14.32
N MET A 7 -14.53 11.25 -13.06
CA MET A 7 -13.27 11.73 -12.48
C MET A 7 -12.27 10.59 -12.29
N VAL A 8 -12.69 9.44 -11.77
CA VAL A 8 -11.85 8.22 -11.73
C VAL A 8 -11.33 7.88 -13.13
N GLY A 9 -12.17 7.94 -14.16
CA GLY A 9 -11.75 7.71 -15.54
C GLY A 9 -10.73 8.72 -16.06
N LYS A 10 -10.83 10.00 -15.66
CA LYS A 10 -9.81 11.02 -15.94
C LYS A 10 -8.48 10.67 -15.28
N GLU A 11 -8.49 10.40 -13.99
CA GLU A 11 -7.28 10.05 -13.20
C GLU A 11 -6.61 8.78 -13.74
N TRP A 12 -7.41 7.78 -14.11
CA TRP A 12 -6.92 6.54 -14.73
C TRP A 12 -6.20 6.80 -16.05
N ARG A 13 -6.80 7.61 -16.94
CA ARG A 13 -6.16 8.00 -18.21
C ARG A 13 -4.88 8.81 -18.02
N GLY A 14 -4.73 9.51 -16.89
CA GLY A 14 -3.49 10.22 -16.57
C GLY A 14 -2.37 9.31 -16.08
N THR A 15 -2.68 8.11 -15.56
CA THR A 15 -1.72 7.27 -14.83
C THR A 15 -1.47 5.89 -15.46
N TRP A 16 -2.28 5.47 -16.43
CA TRP A 16 -2.17 4.13 -17.03
C TRP A 16 -0.81 3.83 -17.66
N THR A 17 -0.14 4.82 -18.26
CA THR A 17 1.19 4.63 -18.86
C THR A 17 2.24 4.32 -17.79
N LEU A 18 2.22 5.06 -16.67
CA LEU A 18 3.09 4.80 -15.53
C LEU A 18 2.83 3.42 -14.93
N LEU A 19 1.56 3.01 -14.83
CA LEU A 19 1.19 1.67 -14.40
C LEU A 19 1.75 0.60 -15.35
N ALA A 20 1.56 0.77 -16.66
CA ALA A 20 2.04 -0.16 -17.68
C ALA A 20 3.58 -0.31 -17.62
N VAL A 21 4.31 0.80 -17.47
CA VAL A 21 5.77 0.78 -17.34
C VAL A 21 6.20 0.11 -16.03
N ALA A 22 5.56 0.44 -14.89
CA ALA A 22 5.90 -0.14 -13.59
C ALA A 22 5.65 -1.65 -13.56
N THR A 23 4.51 -2.09 -14.09
CA THR A 23 4.18 -3.52 -14.20
C THR A 23 5.13 -4.26 -15.14
N ALA A 24 5.42 -3.71 -16.32
CA ALA A 24 6.36 -4.30 -17.27
C ALA A 24 7.78 -4.41 -16.67
N ALA A 25 8.25 -3.38 -15.97
CA ALA A 25 9.55 -3.39 -15.30
C ALA A 25 9.60 -4.45 -14.19
N THR A 26 8.54 -4.56 -13.37
CA THR A 26 8.44 -5.57 -12.30
C THR A 26 8.48 -6.98 -12.89
N VAL A 27 7.64 -7.26 -13.90
CA VAL A 27 7.60 -8.55 -14.57
C VAL A 27 8.93 -8.90 -15.22
N ALA A 28 9.55 -7.96 -15.95
CA ALA A 28 10.82 -8.20 -16.60
C ALA A 28 11.93 -8.52 -15.59
N PHE A 29 11.95 -7.82 -14.46
CA PHE A 29 12.88 -8.04 -13.37
C PHE A 29 12.70 -9.43 -12.72
N ASP A 30 11.46 -9.81 -12.39
CA ASP A 30 11.16 -11.10 -11.76
C ASP A 30 11.39 -12.28 -12.71
N ILE A 31 11.11 -12.12 -14.01
CA ILE A 31 11.44 -13.12 -15.03
C ILE A 31 12.96 -13.30 -15.12
N TRP A 32 13.71 -12.19 -15.17
CA TRP A 32 15.17 -12.24 -15.21
C TRP A 32 15.74 -12.94 -13.96
N LEU A 33 15.23 -12.62 -12.77
CA LEU A 33 15.60 -13.31 -11.53
C LEU A 33 15.26 -14.80 -11.59
N GLY A 34 14.07 -15.16 -12.06
CA GLY A 34 13.64 -16.55 -12.18
C GLY A 34 14.42 -17.38 -13.22
N ILE A 35 15.08 -16.74 -14.18
CA ILE A 35 16.07 -17.39 -15.05
C ILE A 35 17.40 -17.56 -14.30
N LYS A 36 17.81 -16.56 -13.53
CA LYS A 36 19.08 -16.56 -12.78
C LYS A 36 19.08 -17.50 -11.57
N THR A 37 17.94 -17.77 -10.93
CA THR A 37 17.81 -18.74 -9.83
C THR A 37 18.43 -20.10 -10.16
N ALA A 38 18.22 -20.60 -11.38
CA ALA A 38 18.77 -21.89 -11.82
C ALA A 38 20.31 -21.90 -11.87
N THR A 39 20.93 -20.76 -12.20
CA THR A 39 22.40 -20.63 -12.21
C THR A 39 22.97 -20.32 -10.83
N TRP A 40 22.27 -19.53 -10.02
CA TRP A 40 22.75 -19.06 -8.73
C TRP A 40 22.57 -20.09 -7.62
N SER A 41 21.59 -20.98 -7.72
CA SER A 41 21.44 -22.11 -6.80
C SER A 41 22.62 -23.09 -6.81
N LEU A 42 23.43 -23.10 -7.88
CA LEU A 42 24.64 -23.91 -7.96
C LEU A 42 25.79 -23.36 -7.09
N MET A 43 25.78 -22.06 -6.77
CA MET A 43 26.64 -21.49 -5.74
C MET A 43 25.90 -21.61 -4.41
N HIS A 44 26.45 -22.34 -3.43
CA HIS A 44 25.79 -22.62 -2.13
C HIS A 44 25.20 -21.40 -1.37
N MET A 45 25.58 -20.15 -1.71
CA MET A 45 25.02 -18.92 -1.13
C MET A 45 23.97 -18.22 -2.01
N GLY A 46 23.70 -18.69 -3.23
CA GLY A 46 22.88 -18.01 -4.23
C GLY A 46 21.39 -18.37 -4.20
N GLU A 47 20.98 -19.43 -3.48
CA GLU A 47 19.57 -19.85 -3.42
C GLU A 47 18.65 -18.78 -2.80
N GLY A 48 19.09 -18.18 -1.69
CA GLY A 48 18.33 -17.12 -1.01
C GLY A 48 18.45 -15.75 -1.70
N LEU A 49 19.49 -15.52 -2.49
CA LEU A 49 19.78 -14.22 -3.07
C LEU A 49 18.76 -13.80 -4.13
N ALA A 50 18.36 -14.70 -5.02
CA ALA A 50 17.34 -14.39 -6.02
C ALA A 50 15.97 -14.10 -5.39
N VAL A 51 15.60 -14.86 -4.35
CA VAL A 51 14.37 -14.64 -3.59
C VAL A 51 14.44 -13.33 -2.81
N GLY A 52 15.58 -12.99 -2.21
CA GLY A 52 15.77 -11.70 -1.54
C GLY A 52 15.64 -10.51 -2.51
N LEU A 53 16.23 -10.63 -3.70
CA LEU A 53 16.17 -9.57 -4.71
C LEU A 53 14.77 -9.39 -5.30
N SER A 54 13.94 -10.44 -5.39
CA SER A 54 12.55 -10.30 -5.87
C SER A 54 11.66 -9.49 -4.92
N PHE A 55 12.13 -9.13 -3.72
CA PHE A 55 11.44 -8.18 -2.85
C PHE A 55 11.70 -6.70 -3.21
N ILE A 56 12.66 -6.39 -4.10
CA ILE A 56 12.99 -5.01 -4.51
C ILE A 56 11.76 -4.23 -5.03
N PRO A 57 10.88 -4.79 -5.87
CA PRO A 57 9.66 -4.10 -6.30
C PRO A 57 8.78 -3.60 -5.15
N PHE A 58 8.74 -4.32 -4.01
CA PHE A 58 7.99 -3.87 -2.83
C PHE A 58 8.59 -2.62 -2.18
N ALA A 59 9.91 -2.47 -2.20
CA ALA A 59 10.55 -1.23 -1.76
C ALA A 59 10.13 -0.04 -2.66
N GLY A 60 10.06 -0.27 -3.98
CA GLY A 60 9.53 0.70 -4.93
C GLY A 60 8.08 1.08 -4.63
N VAL A 61 7.21 0.10 -4.37
CA VAL A 61 5.81 0.34 -3.96
C VAL A 61 5.75 1.12 -2.64
N GLY A 62 6.60 0.78 -1.66
CA GLY A 62 6.67 1.47 -0.37
C GLY A 62 7.02 2.95 -0.54
N ILE A 63 8.07 3.25 -1.32
CA ILE A 63 8.46 4.63 -1.64
C ILE A 63 7.32 5.35 -2.38
N ALA A 64 6.73 4.72 -3.40
CA ALA A 64 5.64 5.29 -4.18
C ALA A 64 4.42 5.61 -3.29
N THR A 65 4.10 4.74 -2.35
CA THR A 65 2.99 4.90 -1.40
C THR A 65 3.16 6.14 -0.53
N VAL A 66 4.38 6.45 -0.10
CA VAL A 66 4.70 7.65 0.70
C VAL A 66 4.49 8.94 -0.10
N VAL A 67 4.91 8.97 -1.38
CA VAL A 67 4.96 10.20 -2.17
C VAL A 67 3.77 10.42 -3.11
N ALA A 68 3.04 9.37 -3.47
CA ALA A 68 2.00 9.42 -4.51
C ALA A 68 0.88 10.41 -4.18
N GLY A 69 0.43 10.44 -2.92
CA GLY A 69 -0.61 11.37 -2.49
C GLY A 69 -0.22 12.84 -2.67
N TYR A 70 1.04 13.19 -2.36
CA TYR A 70 1.56 14.54 -2.52
C TYR A 70 1.67 14.93 -4.01
N PHE A 71 2.29 14.07 -4.83
CA PHE A 71 2.49 14.37 -6.25
C PHE A 71 1.18 14.42 -7.06
N ALA A 72 0.21 13.59 -6.71
CA ALA A 72 -1.12 13.60 -7.33
C ALA A 72 -1.85 14.94 -7.15
N MET A 73 -1.62 15.61 -6.02
CA MET A 73 -2.18 16.94 -5.74
C MET A 73 -1.33 18.06 -6.36
N ARG A 74 0.01 17.96 -6.25
CA ARG A 74 0.93 18.97 -6.75
C ARG A 74 0.79 19.22 -8.26
N GLY A 75 0.65 18.17 -9.06
CA GLY A 75 0.58 18.30 -10.52
C GLY A 75 -0.62 19.12 -10.99
N GLU A 76 -1.78 18.96 -10.35
CA GLU A 76 -2.98 19.74 -10.67
C GLU A 76 -2.94 21.16 -10.11
N TRP A 77 -2.30 21.35 -8.95
CA TRP A 77 -2.12 22.67 -8.37
C TRP A 77 -1.21 23.57 -9.22
N GLN A 78 -0.08 23.02 -9.71
CA GLN A 78 0.84 23.75 -10.58
C GLN A 78 0.24 24.11 -11.93
N SER A 79 -0.70 23.30 -12.43
CA SER A 79 -1.39 23.55 -13.70
C SER A 79 -2.69 24.34 -13.53
N HIS A 80 -3.03 24.77 -12.30
CA HIS A 80 -4.31 25.43 -11.97
C HIS A 80 -5.55 24.64 -12.43
N THR A 81 -5.44 23.32 -12.50
CA THR A 81 -6.49 22.43 -13.03
C THR A 81 -7.34 21.78 -11.94
N SER A 82 -6.92 21.87 -10.67
CA SER A 82 -7.53 21.17 -9.52
C SER A 82 -9.01 21.49 -9.31
N MET A 83 -9.42 22.74 -9.61
CA MET A 83 -10.81 23.20 -9.49
C MET A 83 -11.41 23.65 -10.84
N ARG A 84 -10.57 24.01 -11.82
CA ARG A 84 -11.00 24.53 -13.13
C ARG A 84 -11.29 23.48 -14.20
N THR A 85 -11.03 22.20 -13.93
CA THR A 85 -11.48 21.12 -14.84
C THR A 85 -12.98 20.81 -14.73
N LEU A 86 -13.70 21.55 -13.88
CA LEU A 86 -15.11 21.37 -13.65
C LEU A 86 -15.89 22.60 -14.11
N SER A 87 -16.48 22.47 -15.29
CA SER A 87 -17.75 23.14 -15.61
C SER A 87 -18.92 22.64 -14.72
N TYR A 88 -18.65 21.92 -13.60
CA TYR A 88 -19.66 21.31 -12.72
C TYR A 88 -19.23 21.24 -11.24
N PRO A 89 -20.09 21.58 -10.27
CA PRO A 89 -19.74 21.51 -8.85
C PRO A 89 -19.55 20.05 -8.38
N LEU A 90 -18.32 19.71 -7.95
CA LEU A 90 -18.00 18.50 -7.18
C LEU A 90 -17.37 18.89 -5.85
N SER A 91 -17.75 18.20 -4.78
CA SER A 91 -17.14 18.37 -3.44
C SER A 91 -15.65 18.01 -3.47
N GLY A 92 -14.81 18.73 -2.72
CA GLY A 92 -13.38 18.46 -2.61
C GLY A 92 -13.08 17.03 -2.10
N THR A 93 -13.93 16.51 -1.21
CA THR A 93 -13.85 15.11 -0.76
C THR A 93 -14.02 14.10 -1.91
N ALA A 94 -14.90 14.40 -2.87
CA ALA A 94 -15.09 13.54 -4.05
C ALA A 94 -13.84 13.55 -4.96
N VAL A 95 -13.14 14.68 -5.06
CA VAL A 95 -11.87 14.82 -5.80
C VAL A 95 -10.77 13.98 -5.16
N LEU A 96 -10.62 14.11 -3.84
CA LEU A 96 -9.60 13.34 -3.11
C LEU A 96 -9.87 11.84 -3.17
N THR A 97 -11.10 11.41 -2.96
CA THR A 97 -11.47 9.99 -2.98
C THR A 97 -11.33 9.35 -4.36
N SER A 98 -11.58 10.07 -5.46
CA SER A 98 -11.34 9.52 -6.81
C SER A 98 -9.85 9.33 -7.10
N LYS A 99 -9.02 10.30 -6.68
CA LYS A 99 -7.55 10.19 -6.82
C LYS A 99 -7.02 9.04 -5.98
N LEU A 100 -7.47 8.94 -4.73
CA LEU A 100 -7.11 7.85 -3.83
C LEU A 100 -7.48 6.50 -4.45
N ALA A 101 -8.68 6.36 -5.01
CA ALA A 101 -9.12 5.12 -5.62
C ALA A 101 -8.22 4.68 -6.78
N VAL A 102 -7.82 5.59 -7.66
CA VAL A 102 -6.93 5.26 -8.80
C VAL A 102 -5.51 4.96 -8.34
N ILE A 103 -4.95 5.75 -7.42
CA ILE A 103 -3.61 5.51 -6.87
C ILE A 103 -3.57 4.18 -6.14
N LEU A 104 -4.58 3.91 -5.30
CA LEU A 104 -4.70 2.66 -4.56
C LEU A 104 -4.81 1.47 -5.52
N PHE A 105 -5.66 1.56 -6.54
CA PHE A 105 -5.78 0.52 -7.55
C PHE A 105 -4.44 0.24 -8.25
N ASN A 106 -3.72 1.29 -8.67
CA ASN A 106 -2.42 1.16 -9.32
C ASN A 106 -1.38 0.48 -8.40
N LEU A 107 -1.26 0.96 -7.17
CA LEU A 107 -0.29 0.43 -6.20
C LEU A 107 -0.62 -1.01 -5.81
N VAL A 108 -1.89 -1.34 -5.60
CA VAL A 108 -2.34 -2.71 -5.31
C VAL A 108 -2.05 -3.62 -6.49
N LEU A 109 -2.30 -3.18 -7.73
CA LEU A 109 -2.02 -3.98 -8.92
C LEU A 109 -0.53 -4.28 -9.06
N VAL A 110 0.34 -3.28 -8.89
CA VAL A 110 1.81 -3.49 -8.90
C VAL A 110 2.25 -4.40 -7.76
N THR A 111 1.65 -4.26 -6.57
CA THR A 111 1.93 -5.13 -5.42
C THR A 111 1.57 -6.58 -5.70
N LEU A 112 0.42 -6.82 -6.33
CA LEU A 112 -0.01 -8.17 -6.73
C LEU A 112 0.91 -8.76 -7.79
N VAL A 113 1.35 -7.96 -8.75
CA VAL A 113 2.34 -8.38 -9.76
C VAL A 113 3.67 -8.74 -9.10
N ALA A 114 4.16 -7.92 -8.18
CA ALA A 114 5.38 -8.20 -7.41
C ALA A 114 5.25 -9.46 -6.55
N ALA A 115 4.09 -9.68 -5.90
CA ALA A 115 3.84 -10.89 -5.12
C ALA A 115 3.81 -12.15 -5.99
N ALA A 116 3.18 -12.07 -7.16
CA ALA A 116 3.21 -13.16 -8.14
C ALA A 116 4.65 -13.41 -8.66
N GLY A 117 5.44 -12.36 -8.84
CA GLY A 117 6.85 -12.44 -9.20
C GLY A 117 7.72 -13.12 -8.14
N VAL A 118 7.58 -12.73 -6.86
CA VAL A 118 8.23 -13.41 -5.73
C VAL A 118 7.86 -14.88 -5.69
N TRP A 119 6.57 -15.20 -5.83
CA TRP A 119 6.11 -16.59 -5.86
C TRP A 119 6.73 -17.37 -7.02
N PHE A 120 6.79 -16.77 -8.22
CA PHE A 120 7.43 -17.36 -9.39
C PHE A 120 8.91 -17.64 -9.13
N VAL A 121 9.67 -16.67 -8.62
CA VAL A 121 11.09 -16.81 -8.29
C VAL A 121 11.29 -17.89 -7.22
N ALA A 122 10.51 -17.86 -6.13
CA ALA A 122 10.57 -18.83 -5.05
C ALA A 122 10.28 -20.26 -5.56
N SER A 123 9.26 -20.44 -6.39
CA SER A 123 8.90 -21.76 -6.95
C SER A 123 9.99 -22.38 -7.83
N ARG A 124 10.89 -21.55 -8.37
CA ARG A 124 12.05 -21.96 -9.17
C ARG A 124 13.28 -22.27 -8.30
N THR A 125 13.28 -21.91 -7.02
CA THR A 125 14.38 -22.17 -6.09
C THR A 125 14.35 -23.63 -5.59
N PRO A 126 15.45 -24.40 -5.68
CA PRO A 126 15.47 -25.80 -5.27
C PRO A 126 15.07 -26.03 -3.80
N GLY A 127 15.61 -25.26 -2.85
CA GLY A 127 15.28 -25.39 -1.44
C GLY A 127 13.79 -25.18 -1.11
N PHE A 128 13.15 -24.17 -1.72
CA PHE A 128 11.70 -23.94 -1.54
C PHE A 128 10.88 -25.06 -2.17
N ARG A 129 11.31 -25.58 -3.32
CA ARG A 129 10.65 -26.72 -3.97
C ARG A 129 10.78 -28.01 -3.15
N MET A 130 11.95 -28.25 -2.54
CA MET A 130 12.13 -29.36 -1.61
C MET A 130 11.14 -29.21 -0.46
N MET A 131 11.14 -28.08 0.25
CA MET A 131 10.20 -27.82 1.35
C MET A 131 8.73 -28.08 0.96
N MET A 132 8.26 -27.61 -0.20
CA MET A 132 6.90 -27.88 -0.68
C MET A 132 6.59 -29.34 -0.99
N THR A 133 7.60 -30.16 -1.32
CA THR A 133 7.41 -31.57 -1.72
C THR A 133 7.71 -32.56 -0.61
N SER A 134 8.61 -32.23 0.32
CA SER A 134 9.12 -33.15 1.34
C SER A 134 8.70 -32.81 2.77
N ASP A 135 8.11 -31.63 3.02
CA ASP A 135 7.59 -31.26 4.34
C ASP A 135 6.04 -31.37 4.39
N PRO A 136 5.49 -32.47 4.95
CA PRO A 136 4.05 -32.65 5.05
C PRO A 136 3.40 -31.66 6.03
N THR A 137 4.15 -31.17 7.03
CA THR A 137 3.64 -30.21 8.03
C THR A 137 3.48 -28.83 7.41
N PHE A 138 4.47 -28.39 6.62
CA PHE A 138 4.39 -27.15 5.86
C PHE A 138 3.22 -27.17 4.87
N MET A 139 3.03 -28.28 4.14
CA MET A 139 1.93 -28.40 3.18
C MET A 139 0.54 -28.45 3.84
N ALA A 140 0.43 -29.09 5.01
CA ALA A 140 -0.80 -29.07 5.81
C ALA A 140 -1.12 -27.64 6.30
N TRP A 141 -0.10 -26.88 6.71
CA TRP A 141 -0.24 -25.49 7.10
C TRP A 141 -0.66 -24.58 5.94
N VAL A 142 0.00 -24.66 4.78
CA VAL A 142 -0.36 -23.85 3.59
C VAL A 142 -1.81 -24.11 3.15
N ARG A 143 -2.31 -25.33 3.32
CA ARG A 143 -3.70 -25.70 2.99
C ARG A 143 -4.69 -25.38 4.11
N SER A 144 -4.23 -24.95 5.27
CA SER A 144 -5.10 -24.66 6.41
C SER A 144 -5.98 -23.45 6.13
N ARG A 145 -7.17 -23.45 6.76
CA ARG A 145 -8.06 -22.29 6.75
C ARG A 145 -7.39 -21.07 7.37
N GLU A 146 -6.53 -21.27 8.37
CA GLU A 146 -5.84 -20.21 9.10
C GLU A 146 -4.82 -19.47 8.25
N PHE A 147 -4.10 -20.19 7.37
CA PHE A 147 -3.22 -19.58 6.38
C PHE A 147 -4.01 -18.70 5.41
N LEU A 148 -5.13 -19.20 4.89
CA LEU A 148 -6.00 -18.44 3.97
C LEU A 148 -6.56 -17.18 4.66
N THR A 149 -7.09 -17.31 5.87
CA THR A 149 -7.64 -16.17 6.61
C THR A 149 -6.56 -15.14 6.95
N SER A 150 -5.35 -15.60 7.32
CA SER A 150 -4.22 -14.70 7.58
C SER A 150 -3.81 -13.97 6.31
N GLY A 151 -3.74 -14.65 5.16
CA GLY A 151 -3.43 -14.02 3.87
C GLY A 151 -4.46 -12.96 3.46
N ILE A 152 -5.75 -13.24 3.63
CA ILE A 152 -6.83 -12.26 3.38
C ILE A 152 -6.65 -11.04 4.28
N TRP A 153 -6.41 -11.25 5.58
CA TRP A 153 -6.27 -10.15 6.53
C TRP A 153 -5.01 -9.31 6.34
N VAL A 154 -3.89 -9.95 6.00
CA VAL A 154 -2.65 -9.27 5.58
C VAL A 154 -2.94 -8.38 4.36
N THR A 155 -3.67 -8.91 3.38
CA THR A 155 -4.00 -8.18 2.16
C THR A 155 -4.90 -6.98 2.45
N ILE A 156 -5.96 -7.15 3.23
CA ILE A 156 -6.86 -6.06 3.63
C ILE A 156 -6.09 -4.97 4.40
N SER A 157 -5.25 -5.40 5.36
CA SER A 157 -4.45 -4.47 6.17
C SER A 157 -3.40 -3.73 5.33
N GLY A 158 -2.80 -4.40 4.35
CA GLY A 158 -1.88 -3.80 3.39
C GLY A 158 -2.55 -2.76 2.50
N ILE A 159 -3.73 -3.08 1.93
CA ILE A 159 -4.53 -2.13 1.14
C ILE A 159 -4.89 -0.90 1.98
N LEU A 160 -5.34 -1.12 3.22
CA LEU A 160 -5.68 -0.04 4.13
C LEU A 160 -4.46 0.81 4.49
N GLY A 161 -3.31 0.18 4.76
CA GLY A 161 -2.04 0.87 5.02
C GLY A 161 -1.61 1.76 3.84
N ILE A 162 -1.70 1.24 2.61
CA ILE A 162 -1.43 2.01 1.39
C ILE A 162 -2.40 3.19 1.28
N ALA A 163 -3.69 2.95 1.45
CA ALA A 163 -4.72 3.99 1.36
C ALA A 163 -4.49 5.10 2.39
N PHE A 164 -4.20 4.73 3.63
CA PHE A 164 -3.86 5.64 4.72
C PHE A 164 -2.66 6.52 4.35
N MET A 165 -1.57 5.90 3.92
CA MET A 165 -0.34 6.60 3.55
C MET A 165 -0.53 7.61 2.42
N VAL A 166 -1.28 7.22 1.39
CA VAL A 166 -1.63 8.12 0.28
C VAL A 166 -2.50 9.27 0.79
N ALA A 167 -3.47 9.00 1.68
CA ALA A 167 -4.31 10.03 2.27
C ALA A 167 -3.50 11.03 3.14
N VAL A 168 -2.51 10.56 3.90
CA VAL A 168 -1.56 11.43 4.63
C VAL A 168 -0.79 12.32 3.65
N GLY A 169 -0.32 11.76 2.54
CA GLY A 169 0.32 12.52 1.45
C GLY A 169 -0.58 13.63 0.89
N MET A 170 -1.83 13.31 0.55
CA MET A 170 -2.81 14.29 0.07
C MET A 170 -3.13 15.37 1.10
N PHE A 171 -3.39 14.98 2.35
CA PHE A 171 -3.67 15.90 3.44
C PHE A 171 -2.50 16.85 3.70
N SER A 172 -1.28 16.33 3.76
CA SER A 172 -0.07 17.12 3.97
C SER A 172 0.14 18.18 2.89
N PHE A 173 -0.17 17.86 1.63
CA PHE A 173 -0.16 18.83 0.53
C PHE A 173 -1.18 19.96 0.75
N VAL A 174 -2.43 19.61 1.06
CA VAL A 174 -3.52 20.60 1.28
C VAL A 174 -3.21 21.54 2.45
N ILE A 175 -2.62 21.03 3.53
CA ILE A 175 -2.19 21.92 4.62
C ILE A 175 -1.00 22.80 4.19
N GLY A 176 -0.11 22.26 3.37
CA GLY A 176 1.01 23.03 2.82
C GLY A 176 0.56 24.22 1.96
N THR A 177 -0.52 24.10 1.19
CA THR A 177 -1.00 25.18 0.31
C THR A 177 -1.51 26.40 1.08
N LEU A 178 -1.90 26.25 2.35
CA LEU A 178 -2.32 27.35 3.22
C LEU A 178 -1.23 28.43 3.40
N VAL A 179 0.06 28.07 3.27
CA VAL A 179 1.17 29.04 3.31
C VAL A 179 2.03 28.90 2.05
N PRO A 180 1.71 29.65 0.98
CA PRO A 180 2.29 29.43 -0.35
C PRO A 180 3.83 29.47 -0.40
N ARG A 181 4.44 30.38 0.37
CA ARG A 181 5.89 30.66 0.34
C ARG A 181 6.75 29.49 0.80
N ILE A 182 6.25 28.67 1.73
CA ILE A 182 6.98 27.55 2.34
C ILE A 182 6.15 26.25 2.30
N SER A 183 5.23 26.17 1.34
CA SER A 183 4.24 25.10 1.23
C SER A 183 4.85 23.70 1.23
N GLY A 184 5.96 23.50 0.52
CA GLY A 184 6.70 22.23 0.51
C GLY A 184 7.27 21.84 1.87
N LEU A 185 7.82 22.82 2.62
CA LEU A 185 8.39 22.56 3.96
C LEU A 185 7.29 22.20 4.95
N ILE A 186 6.15 22.90 4.90
CA ILE A 186 4.99 22.60 5.75
C ILE A 186 4.43 21.22 5.41
N ALA A 187 4.29 20.89 4.12
CA ALA A 187 3.80 19.57 3.73
C ALA A 187 4.69 18.45 4.28
N VAL A 188 6.02 18.58 4.19
CA VAL A 188 6.95 17.61 4.79
C VAL A 188 6.79 17.55 6.32
N ALA A 189 6.74 18.71 6.99
CA ALA A 189 6.57 18.77 8.44
C ALA A 189 5.26 18.11 8.90
N VAL A 190 4.15 18.37 8.20
CA VAL A 190 2.84 17.75 8.47
C VAL A 190 2.88 16.26 8.21
N HIS A 191 3.50 15.81 7.12
CA HIS A 191 3.63 14.39 6.80
C HIS A 191 4.38 13.64 7.90
N VAL A 192 5.52 14.17 8.36
CA VAL A 192 6.32 13.60 9.45
C VAL A 192 5.57 13.66 10.78
N LEU A 193 4.88 14.77 11.07
CA LEU A 193 4.11 14.92 12.30
C LEU A 193 2.97 13.89 12.38
N VAL A 194 2.22 13.68 11.30
CA VAL A 194 1.14 12.67 11.27
C VAL A 194 1.71 11.27 11.54
N TRP A 195 2.86 10.94 10.95
CA TRP A 195 3.57 9.70 11.22
C TRP A 195 3.97 9.55 12.69
N TYR A 196 4.58 10.59 13.25
CA TYR A 196 4.95 10.61 14.66
C TYR A 196 3.73 10.40 15.56
N LEU A 197 2.62 11.07 15.29
CA LEU A 197 1.38 10.92 16.05
C LEU A 197 0.81 9.50 15.93
N CYS A 198 0.85 8.89 14.75
CA CYS A 198 0.40 7.51 14.55
C CYS A 198 1.23 6.51 15.36
N PHE A 199 2.55 6.69 15.45
CA PHE A 199 3.40 5.84 16.27
C PHE A 199 3.22 6.09 17.77
N ALA A 200 3.17 7.36 18.19
CA ALA A 200 3.03 7.73 19.60
C ALA A 200 1.67 7.28 20.18
N PHE A 201 0.59 7.46 19.42
CA PHE A 201 -0.77 7.17 19.86
C PHE A 201 -1.31 5.82 19.36
N GLY A 202 -0.57 5.09 18.52
CA GLY A 202 -0.96 3.78 17.99
C GLY A 202 -1.41 2.78 19.08
N PRO A 203 -0.62 2.56 20.16
CA PRO A 203 -1.02 1.68 21.26
C PRO A 203 -2.31 2.11 21.97
N HIS A 204 -2.52 3.43 22.11
CA HIS A 204 -3.69 3.99 22.76
C HIS A 204 -4.93 3.82 21.87
N ALA A 205 -4.78 4.03 20.56
CA ALA A 205 -5.82 3.78 19.58
C ALA A 205 -6.22 2.30 19.52
N MET A 206 -5.25 1.39 19.64
CA MET A 206 -5.52 -0.05 19.78
C MET A 206 -6.29 -0.38 21.05
N TYR A 207 -5.92 0.21 22.19
CA TYR A 207 -6.63 0.03 23.44
C TYR A 207 -8.08 0.51 23.34
N VAL A 208 -8.31 1.70 22.79
CA VAL A 208 -9.65 2.26 22.60
C VAL A 208 -10.47 1.41 21.64
N ALA A 209 -9.87 0.89 20.57
CA ALA A 209 -10.55 0.04 19.58
C ALA A 209 -10.59 -1.45 19.96
N SER A 210 -10.17 -1.83 21.17
CA SER A 210 -10.07 -3.25 21.60
C SER A 210 -11.40 -4.00 21.60
N PHE A 211 -12.52 -3.28 21.68
CA PHE A 211 -13.87 -3.84 21.57
C PHE A 211 -14.27 -4.24 20.14
N LEU A 212 -13.52 -3.78 19.13
CA LEU A 212 -13.77 -4.11 17.73
C LEU A 212 -12.92 -5.31 17.31
N PRO A 213 -13.44 -6.19 16.43
CA PRO A 213 -12.69 -7.34 15.95
C PRO A 213 -11.48 -6.87 15.15
N ASN A 214 -10.28 -7.14 15.64
CA ASN A 214 -9.04 -6.78 14.95
C ASN A 214 -8.45 -8.02 14.26
N PRO A 215 -8.00 -7.93 13.00
CA PRO A 215 -7.38 -9.06 12.33
C PRO A 215 -6.07 -9.48 12.98
N VAL A 216 -5.86 -10.79 12.99
CA VAL A 216 -4.71 -11.45 13.57
C VAL A 216 -4.11 -12.38 12.53
N ILE A 217 -2.78 -12.36 12.39
CA ILE A 217 -2.05 -13.43 11.69
C ILE A 217 -1.91 -14.58 12.68
N VAL A 218 -2.37 -15.75 12.24
CA VAL A 218 -2.18 -16.97 13.00
C VAL A 218 -0.99 -17.74 12.42
N GLY A 219 0.07 -17.82 13.19
CA GLY A 219 1.24 -18.66 12.92
C GLY A 219 1.23 -19.89 13.82
N PHE A 220 1.98 -20.91 13.43
CA PHE A 220 2.26 -22.06 14.28
C PHE A 220 3.77 -22.15 14.50
N ASP A 221 4.15 -22.25 15.76
CA ASP A 221 5.52 -22.55 16.16
C ASP A 221 5.63 -24.04 16.50
N ASN A 222 6.64 -24.69 15.93
CA ASN A 222 6.99 -26.10 16.15
C ASN A 222 8.18 -26.21 17.12
N ALA A 223 8.37 -25.25 18.01
CA ALA A 223 9.29 -25.41 19.12
C ALA A 223 8.82 -26.60 20.00
N LEU A 224 9.50 -27.75 19.88
CA LEU A 224 9.39 -28.94 20.74
C LEU A 224 8.20 -29.89 20.46
N ASP A 225 7.80 -30.12 19.20
CA ASP A 225 6.67 -31.02 18.82
C ASP A 225 5.29 -30.62 19.42
N LEU A 226 5.21 -29.43 20.03
CA LEU A 226 3.99 -28.81 20.50
C LEU A 226 3.63 -27.68 19.55
N VAL A 227 2.61 -27.89 18.73
CA VAL A 227 2.09 -26.88 17.79
C VAL A 227 1.51 -25.71 18.59
N ARG A 228 2.31 -24.67 18.84
CA ARG A 228 1.87 -23.47 19.55
C ARG A 228 1.29 -22.48 18.54
N ARG A 229 0.02 -22.13 18.71
CA ARG A 229 -0.62 -21.05 17.97
C ARG A 229 -0.06 -19.69 18.42
N ILE A 230 0.53 -18.95 17.50
CA ILE A 230 1.01 -17.58 17.69
C ILE A 230 0.03 -16.63 17.00
N GLU A 231 -0.41 -15.61 17.72
CA GLU A 231 -1.34 -14.60 17.23
C GLU A 231 -0.65 -13.24 17.21
N VAL A 232 -0.44 -12.70 16.00
CA VAL A 232 0.17 -11.39 15.81
C VAL A 232 -0.87 -10.41 15.29
N PRO A 233 -1.22 -9.34 16.04
CA PRO A 233 -2.13 -8.31 15.56
C PRO A 233 -1.47 -7.52 14.43
N LEU A 234 -2.16 -7.40 13.30
CA LEU A 234 -1.59 -6.86 12.05
C LEU A 234 -1.44 -5.35 12.02
N LEU A 235 -2.44 -4.63 12.51
CA LEU A 235 -2.53 -3.17 12.60
C LEU A 235 -3.77 -2.81 13.45
N PRO A 236 -3.88 -1.60 14.02
CA PRO A 236 -5.15 -1.03 14.45
C PRO A 236 -6.06 -0.76 13.23
N LEU A 237 -6.74 -1.78 12.71
CA LEU A 237 -7.51 -1.68 11.47
C LEU A 237 -8.57 -0.56 11.53
N TRP A 238 -9.35 -0.53 12.61
CA TRP A 238 -10.43 0.44 12.77
C TRP A 238 -9.94 1.88 12.97
N PRO A 239 -8.97 2.16 13.86
CA PRO A 239 -8.37 3.49 13.94
C PRO A 239 -7.77 3.95 12.61
N THR A 240 -7.03 3.10 11.89
CA THR A 240 -6.44 3.49 10.61
C THR A 240 -7.51 3.86 9.58
N LEU A 241 -8.61 3.09 9.51
CA LEU A 241 -9.74 3.40 8.62
C LEU A 241 -10.41 4.73 9.00
N ALA A 242 -10.68 4.94 10.29
CA ALA A 242 -11.30 6.17 10.79
C ALA A 242 -10.44 7.40 10.49
N VAL A 243 -9.13 7.34 10.79
CA VAL A 243 -8.20 8.46 10.53
C VAL A 243 -8.09 8.72 9.02
N THR A 244 -8.02 7.69 8.18
CA THR A 244 -8.02 7.85 6.72
C THR A 244 -9.25 8.64 6.25
N ALA A 245 -10.44 8.29 6.74
CA ALA A 245 -11.66 9.02 6.40
C ALA A 245 -11.64 10.48 6.88
N VAL A 246 -11.19 10.71 8.12
CA VAL A 246 -11.07 12.07 8.70
C VAL A 246 -10.11 12.94 7.89
N LEU A 247 -8.92 12.42 7.54
CA LEU A 247 -7.93 13.15 6.74
C LEU A 247 -8.51 13.61 5.39
N LEU A 248 -9.23 12.71 4.69
CA LEU A 248 -9.85 13.02 3.40
C LEU A 248 -11.00 14.02 3.53
N LEU A 249 -11.84 13.89 4.56
CA LEU A 249 -12.95 14.81 4.81
C LEU A 249 -12.45 16.22 5.15
N VAL A 250 -11.47 16.33 6.05
CA VAL A 250 -10.89 17.62 6.45
C VAL A 250 -10.18 18.27 5.26
N ALA A 251 -9.31 17.53 4.56
CA ALA A 251 -8.64 18.06 3.37
C ALA A 251 -9.65 18.47 2.28
N GLY A 252 -10.72 17.69 2.09
CA GLY A 252 -11.78 17.99 1.14
C GLY A 252 -12.52 19.29 1.46
N ARG A 253 -12.79 19.56 2.74
CA ARG A 253 -13.40 20.80 3.22
C ARG A 253 -12.50 22.02 3.04
N ILE A 254 -11.20 21.87 3.32
CA ILE A 254 -10.23 22.96 3.13
C ILE A 254 -10.15 23.34 1.64
N LEU A 255 -10.07 22.34 0.76
CA LEU A 255 -10.08 22.56 -0.69
C LEU A 255 -11.34 23.30 -1.15
N GLU A 256 -12.52 22.95 -0.63
CA GLU A 256 -13.76 23.67 -0.96
C GLU A 256 -13.68 25.15 -0.56
N SER A 257 -13.19 25.45 0.64
CA SER A 257 -13.09 26.83 1.14
C SER A 257 -12.09 27.70 0.38
N GLU A 258 -11.06 27.11 -0.24
CA GLU A 258 -10.11 27.86 -1.10
C GLU A 258 -10.68 28.18 -2.49
N VAL A 259 -11.71 27.47 -2.96
CA VAL A 259 -12.35 27.75 -4.26
C VAL A 259 -13.25 28.99 -4.18
N ASP A 260 -13.89 29.17 -3.02
CA ASP A 260 -14.91 30.19 -2.80
C ASP A 260 -14.32 31.56 -2.37
N ALA A 261 -13.01 31.65 -2.15
CA ALA A 261 -12.27 32.84 -1.70
C ALA A 261 -11.59 33.60 -2.85
#